data_AF-A0A8H6DTY3-F1
#
_entry.id   AF-A0A8H6DTY3-F1
#
_cell.length_a   1.000
_cell.length_b   1.000
_cell.length_c   1.000
_cell.angle_alpha   90.00
_cell.angle_beta   90.00
_cell.angle_gamma   90.00
#
_symmetry.space_group_name_H-M   'P 1'
#
loop_
_entity.id
_entity.type
_entity.pdbx_description
1 polymer ?
#
loop_
_entity_poly.entity_id
_entity_poly.type
_entity_poly.pdbx_seq_one_letter_code
_entity_poly.pdbx_strand_id
1 'polypeptide(L)'
;MLTHLPTMLFLLAAAIATPAFAGIQQSDFSGIGHIYVLKSDNWQTATPKATVGCLDTNGKFISDKSPFNKCGVFSRLEDFPYTLSTSKGNCTFEDDKQEKNTDSYYGKTDSAWSCGERVADIYDQLYTINGFSYVFLCFGDVACFYDAKHTPNPHEILPLWQYRWGSQQMGITPGHIQLQLMWKKIGELPGRSEVSEFLGPRVQVKEGSQMPLMGKKARV
;
A
#
# COMPACT_ATOMS: atom_id res chain seq x y z
N MET A 1 6.96 -38.93 69.07
CA MET A 1 5.74 -39.11 68.26
C MET A 1 5.56 -37.78 67.53
N LEU A 2 5.83 -37.63 66.22
CA LEU A 2 5.20 -38.30 65.06
C LEU A 2 3.66 -38.32 65.22
N THR A 3 2.82 -37.76 64.35
CA THR A 3 2.96 -37.02 63.06
C THR A 3 1.99 -35.80 63.06
N HIS A 4 1.80 -34.92 62.06
CA HIS A 4 2.14 -34.82 60.62
C HIS A 4 2.56 -33.39 60.21
N LEU A 5 3.00 -33.25 58.96
CA LEU A 5 3.15 -32.04 58.13
C LEU A 5 2.60 -32.42 56.70
N PRO A 6 2.63 -31.58 55.66
CA PRO A 6 1.71 -30.47 55.30
C PRO A 6 0.88 -30.70 54.00
N THR A 7 -0.34 -30.14 53.92
CA THR A 7 -1.11 -29.89 52.67
C THR A 7 -2.25 -28.90 52.97
N MET A 8 -2.65 -27.94 52.12
CA MET A 8 -2.33 -27.66 50.71
C MET A 8 -1.82 -26.23 50.52
N LEU A 9 -0.77 -26.07 49.71
CA LEU A 9 -0.31 -24.78 49.17
C LEU A 9 -0.25 -24.89 47.64
N PHE A 10 -1.41 -24.91 46.97
CA PHE A 10 -1.48 -24.91 45.50
C PHE A 10 -2.81 -24.30 45.02
N LEU A 11 -2.77 -23.73 43.81
CA LEU A 11 -3.90 -23.20 43.02
C LEU A 11 -4.50 -21.85 43.46
N LEU A 12 -3.81 -20.76 43.15
CA LEU A 12 -4.37 -19.75 42.21
C LEU A 12 -3.31 -18.85 41.54
N ALA A 13 -2.27 -19.46 40.96
CA ALA A 13 -1.40 -18.78 40.01
C ALA A 13 -2.11 -18.71 38.64
N ALA A 14 -3.09 -17.81 38.51
CA ALA A 14 -3.87 -17.64 37.28
C ALA A 14 -4.06 -16.16 36.93
N ALA A 15 -3.95 -15.85 35.64
CA ALA A 15 -4.27 -14.55 35.04
C ALA A 15 -3.41 -13.33 35.47
N ILE A 16 -2.08 -13.45 35.45
CA ILE A 16 -1.31 -12.42 34.74
C ILE A 16 -1.42 -12.74 33.25
N ALA A 17 -2.59 -12.47 32.68
CA ALA A 17 -2.74 -12.39 31.24
C ALA A 17 -2.04 -11.09 30.82
N THR A 18 -0.74 -11.18 30.56
CA THR A 18 -0.06 -10.11 29.82
C THR A 18 -0.84 -9.94 28.51
N PRO A 19 -1.38 -8.74 28.20
CA PRO A 19 -1.75 -8.47 26.83
C PRO A 19 -0.46 -8.64 26.05
N ALA A 20 -0.43 -9.65 25.18
CA ALA A 20 0.58 -9.73 24.15
C ALA A 20 0.33 -8.54 23.23
N PHE A 21 0.88 -7.38 23.60
CA PHE A 21 1.27 -6.36 22.65
C PHE A 21 2.26 -7.04 21.73
N ALA A 22 1.72 -7.68 20.68
CA ALA A 22 2.48 -7.99 19.49
C ALA A 22 3.12 -6.66 19.10
N GLY A 23 4.43 -6.54 19.40
CA GLY A 23 5.17 -5.32 19.12
C GLY A 23 4.92 -4.99 17.66
N ILE A 24 4.57 -3.73 17.40
CA ILE A 24 4.20 -3.25 16.07
C ILE A 24 5.43 -3.44 15.19
N GLN A 25 5.50 -4.61 14.57
CA GLN A 25 6.63 -5.02 13.76
C GLN A 25 6.52 -4.15 12.53
N GLN A 26 7.44 -3.17 12.42
CA GLN A 26 7.57 -2.33 11.24
C GLN A 26 7.77 -3.28 10.06
N SER A 27 6.67 -3.57 9.40
CA SER A 27 6.61 -4.65 8.43
C SER A 27 7.18 -4.08 7.14
N ASP A 28 8.10 -4.84 6.57
CA ASP A 28 9.16 -4.27 5.76
C ASP A 28 8.67 -3.82 4.37
N PHE A 29 8.51 -2.50 4.20
CA PHE A 29 8.18 -1.89 2.91
C PHE A 29 9.45 -1.61 2.08
N SER A 30 10.19 -2.66 1.77
CA SER A 30 11.36 -2.63 0.89
C SER A 30 11.42 -3.88 0.01
N GLY A 31 12.43 -3.94 -0.87
CA GLY A 31 12.68 -5.11 -1.71
C GLY A 31 11.61 -5.28 -2.80
N ILE A 32 11.24 -6.54 -3.02
CA ILE A 32 10.15 -6.93 -3.92
C ILE A 32 8.95 -7.50 -3.16
N GLY A 33 7.75 -7.29 -3.68
CA GLY A 33 6.52 -7.70 -3.00
C GLY A 33 5.30 -7.76 -3.91
N HIS A 34 4.22 -8.30 -3.34
CA HIS A 34 2.87 -8.20 -3.90
C HIS A 34 2.07 -7.11 -3.17
N ILE A 35 1.18 -6.45 -3.90
CA ILE A 35 0.21 -5.52 -3.32
C ILE A 35 -1.15 -6.21 -3.31
N TYR A 36 -1.62 -6.59 -2.12
CA TYR A 36 -2.95 -7.13 -1.90
C TYR A 36 -3.95 -6.00 -1.67
N VAL A 37 -5.19 -6.22 -2.12
CA VAL A 37 -6.29 -5.26 -1.98
C VAL A 37 -7.28 -5.81 -0.97
N LEU A 38 -7.47 -5.08 0.12
CA LEU A 38 -8.37 -5.43 1.22
C LEU A 38 -9.62 -4.56 1.16
N LYS A 39 -10.81 -5.17 1.32
CA LYS A 39 -12.07 -4.44 1.47
C LYS A 39 -12.25 -4.08 2.95
N SER A 40 -11.79 -2.88 3.33
CA SER A 40 -11.90 -2.37 4.69
C SER A 40 -11.84 -0.85 4.73
N ASP A 41 -12.73 -0.26 5.51
CA ASP A 41 -12.89 1.17 5.77
C ASP A 41 -12.14 1.66 7.03
N ASN A 42 -11.50 0.76 7.79
CA ASN A 42 -10.73 1.09 8.98
C ASN A 42 -9.40 0.31 9.04
N TRP A 43 -8.27 1.01 9.06
CA TRP A 43 -6.93 0.43 9.18
C TRP A 43 -6.65 -0.25 10.53
N GLN A 44 -7.39 0.09 11.58
CA GLN A 44 -7.24 -0.46 12.93
C GLN A 44 -7.77 -1.90 13.03
N THR A 45 -8.78 -2.22 12.23
CA THR A 45 -9.47 -3.53 12.23
C THR A 45 -9.24 -4.31 10.93
N ALA A 46 -8.58 -3.71 9.94
CA ALA A 46 -8.15 -4.37 8.72
C ALA A 46 -7.22 -5.55 9.03
N THR A 47 -7.51 -6.70 8.42
CA THR A 47 -6.66 -7.89 8.49
C THR A 47 -6.56 -8.56 7.12
N PRO A 48 -5.53 -9.39 6.85
CA PRO A 48 -5.40 -10.14 5.60
C PRO A 48 -6.62 -10.99 5.23
N LYS A 49 -7.50 -11.33 6.18
CA LYS A 49 -8.77 -12.04 5.91
C LYS A 49 -9.77 -11.22 5.08
N ALA A 50 -9.62 -9.90 5.04
CA ALA A 50 -10.42 -8.98 4.22
C ALA A 50 -9.88 -8.81 2.79
N THR A 51 -8.86 -9.59 2.39
CA THR A 51 -8.33 -9.56 1.02
C THR A 51 -9.40 -9.98 0.02
N VAL A 52 -9.59 -9.15 -1.01
CA VAL A 52 -10.56 -9.35 -2.10
C VAL A 52 -9.88 -9.43 -3.47
N GLY A 53 -8.56 -9.29 -3.50
CA GLY A 53 -7.76 -9.38 -4.72
C GLY A 53 -6.36 -8.81 -4.52
N CYS A 54 -5.73 -8.45 -5.63
CA CYS A 54 -4.40 -7.85 -5.67
C CYS A 54 -4.25 -6.93 -6.88
N LEU A 55 -3.14 -6.20 -6.96
CA LEU A 55 -2.78 -5.45 -8.15
C LEU A 55 -1.97 -6.33 -9.11
N ASP A 56 -2.24 -6.25 -10.40
CA ASP A 56 -1.52 -6.95 -11.46
C ASP A 56 -0.22 -6.21 -11.88
N THR A 57 0.51 -6.72 -12.86
CA THR A 57 1.75 -6.07 -13.36
C THR A 57 1.52 -4.70 -14.01
N ASN A 58 0.29 -4.38 -14.41
CA ASN A 58 -0.09 -3.11 -15.01
C ASN A 58 -0.66 -2.13 -13.96
N GLY A 59 -0.71 -2.51 -12.68
CA GLY A 59 -1.28 -1.72 -11.59
C GLY A 59 -2.81 -1.80 -11.47
N LYS A 60 -3.48 -2.69 -12.20
CA LYS A 60 -4.95 -2.82 -12.18
C LYS A 60 -5.41 -3.81 -11.11
N PHE A 61 -6.59 -3.57 -10.55
CA PHE A 61 -7.18 -4.40 -9.49
C PHE A 61 -7.82 -5.66 -10.09
N ILE A 62 -7.30 -6.82 -9.71
CA ILE A 62 -7.74 -8.14 -10.17
C ILE A 62 -8.19 -9.01 -9.00
N SER A 63 -9.06 -9.98 -9.28
CA SER A 63 -9.47 -10.99 -8.30
C SER A 63 -8.31 -11.94 -7.96
N ASP A 64 -8.21 -12.33 -6.68
CA ASP A 64 -7.31 -13.38 -6.19
C ASP A 64 -7.59 -14.76 -6.84
N LYS A 65 -8.80 -14.93 -7.38
CA LYS A 65 -9.28 -16.14 -8.06
C LYS A 65 -9.19 -16.05 -9.59
N SER A 66 -8.54 -15.02 -10.15
CA SER A 66 -8.45 -14.89 -11.60
C SER A 66 -7.65 -16.05 -12.22
N PRO A 67 -8.19 -16.75 -13.24
CA PRO A 67 -7.45 -17.80 -13.93
C PRO A 67 -6.49 -17.24 -15.01
N PHE A 68 -6.67 -15.98 -15.41
CA PHE A 68 -5.88 -15.33 -16.46
C PHE A 68 -4.82 -14.37 -15.92
N ASN A 69 -5.15 -13.64 -14.85
CA ASN A 69 -4.28 -12.62 -14.27
C ASN A 69 -3.66 -13.11 -12.96
N LYS A 70 -2.45 -12.64 -12.67
CA LYS A 70 -1.72 -12.96 -11.43
C LYS A 70 -1.29 -11.66 -10.75
N CYS A 71 -1.18 -11.69 -9.42
CA CYS A 71 -0.66 -10.57 -8.66
C CYS A 71 0.71 -10.15 -9.19
N GLY A 72 0.86 -8.87 -9.50
CA GLY A 72 2.11 -8.29 -9.95
C GLY A 72 3.20 -8.43 -8.88
N VAL A 73 4.44 -8.60 -9.34
CA VAL A 73 5.62 -8.38 -8.50
C VAL A 73 6.02 -6.93 -8.68
N PHE A 74 6.09 -6.21 -7.56
CA PHE A 74 6.45 -4.81 -7.49
C PHE A 74 7.83 -4.70 -6.83
N SER A 75 8.65 -3.79 -7.33
CA SER A 75 9.93 -3.37 -6.76
C SER A 75 9.78 -1.95 -6.25
N ARG A 76 10.14 -1.70 -4.98
CA ARG A 76 10.31 -0.33 -4.46
C ARG A 76 11.71 0.15 -4.82
N LEU A 77 11.85 1.33 -5.43
CA LEU A 77 13.18 1.89 -5.70
C LEU A 77 13.93 2.18 -4.38
N GLU A 78 15.19 1.75 -4.31
CA GLU A 78 16.09 2.04 -3.16
C GLU A 78 16.47 3.51 -3.08
N ASP A 79 16.61 4.15 -4.25
CA ASP A 79 16.93 5.57 -4.40
C ASP A 79 15.66 6.40 -4.64
N PHE A 80 15.76 7.71 -4.36
CA PHE A 80 14.74 8.71 -4.64
C PHE A 80 14.29 8.64 -6.12
N PRO A 81 12.99 8.68 -6.44
CA PRO A 81 11.86 9.09 -5.60
C PRO A 81 11.18 7.97 -4.78
N TYR A 82 11.81 6.80 -4.60
CA TYR A 82 11.26 5.68 -3.81
C TYR A 82 9.89 5.13 -4.31
N THR A 83 9.54 5.39 -5.58
CA THR A 83 8.29 4.88 -6.16
C THR A 83 8.28 3.34 -6.28
N LEU A 84 7.11 2.81 -6.59
CA LEU A 84 6.91 1.41 -6.95
C LEU A 84 6.99 1.24 -8.48
N SER A 85 7.56 0.13 -8.89
CA SER A 85 7.73 -0.27 -10.28
C SER A 85 7.37 -1.74 -10.46
N THR A 86 7.02 -2.13 -11.69
CA THR A 86 6.89 -3.54 -12.10
C THR A 86 7.78 -3.79 -13.32
N SER A 87 7.71 -5.00 -13.90
CA SER A 87 8.30 -5.29 -15.22
C SER A 87 7.70 -4.46 -16.37
N LYS A 88 6.68 -3.64 -16.12
CA LYS A 88 6.14 -2.65 -17.07
C LYS A 88 6.74 -1.25 -16.89
N GLY A 89 7.47 -0.99 -15.81
CA GLY A 89 8.00 0.33 -15.45
C GLY A 89 7.34 0.93 -14.21
N ASN A 90 7.48 2.24 -14.02
CA ASN A 90 7.08 2.96 -12.80
C ASN A 90 5.56 3.10 -12.69
N CYS A 91 5.04 3.02 -11.47
CA CYS A 91 3.61 3.10 -11.18
C CYS A 91 3.21 4.52 -10.73
N THR A 92 2.02 4.99 -11.13
CA THR A 92 1.52 6.35 -10.83
C THR A 92 -0.01 6.44 -10.89
N PHE A 93 -0.56 7.49 -10.26
CA PHE A 93 -1.93 8.00 -10.45
C PHE A 93 -2.02 9.17 -11.45
N GLU A 94 -0.89 9.67 -11.97
CA GLU A 94 -0.82 10.87 -12.80
C GLU A 94 -1.00 10.64 -14.31
N ASP A 95 -1.03 9.39 -14.76
CA ASP A 95 -1.20 9.00 -16.16
C ASP A 95 -2.63 9.30 -16.65
N ASP A 96 -2.78 10.40 -17.38
CA ASP A 96 -4.04 10.97 -17.82
C ASP A 96 -4.77 10.15 -18.90
N LYS A 97 -4.12 9.11 -19.43
CA LYS A 97 -4.69 8.13 -20.36
C LYS A 97 -5.50 7.03 -19.67
N GLN A 98 -5.35 6.90 -18.34
CA GLN A 98 -6.08 5.90 -17.55
C GLN A 98 -7.51 6.36 -17.24
N GLU A 99 -8.36 5.42 -16.84
CA GLU A 99 -9.75 5.71 -16.50
C GLU A 99 -9.82 6.73 -15.34
N LYS A 100 -10.74 7.69 -15.42
CA LYS A 100 -10.95 8.70 -14.35
C LYS A 100 -12.11 8.31 -13.45
N ASN A 101 -12.04 8.68 -12.16
CA ASN A 101 -13.10 8.41 -11.19
C ASN A 101 -14.26 9.41 -11.32
N THR A 102 -14.90 9.48 -12.50
CA THR A 102 -15.91 10.50 -12.85
C THR A 102 -17.09 10.57 -11.90
N ASP A 103 -17.33 9.50 -11.14
CA ASP A 103 -18.45 9.38 -10.21
C ASP A 103 -18.14 10.02 -8.85
N SER A 104 -16.86 10.25 -8.53
CA SER A 104 -16.40 10.89 -7.29
C SER A 104 -16.42 12.41 -7.39
N TYR A 105 -17.08 13.09 -6.44
CA TYR A 105 -17.17 14.56 -6.46
C TYR A 105 -15.79 15.23 -6.43
N TYR A 106 -14.90 14.72 -5.57
CA TYR A 106 -13.54 15.24 -5.39
C TYR A 106 -12.49 14.47 -6.20
N GLY A 107 -12.77 13.23 -6.62
CA GLY A 107 -11.86 12.37 -7.39
C GLY A 107 -12.06 12.39 -8.91
N LYS A 108 -13.06 13.11 -9.43
CA LYS A 108 -13.40 13.17 -10.87
C LYS A 108 -12.26 13.44 -11.86
N THR A 109 -11.17 14.07 -11.42
CA THR A 109 -9.97 14.33 -12.24
C THR A 109 -8.79 13.41 -11.93
N ASP A 110 -8.85 12.60 -10.87
CA ASP A 110 -7.84 11.57 -10.57
C ASP A 110 -7.93 10.44 -11.60
N SER A 111 -6.76 10.01 -12.08
CA SER A 111 -6.64 8.92 -13.05
C SER A 111 -6.34 7.61 -12.30
N ALA A 112 -6.70 6.47 -12.87
CA ALA A 112 -6.51 5.18 -12.22
C ALA A 112 -5.04 4.82 -12.06
N TRP A 113 -4.69 4.12 -10.97
CA TRP A 113 -3.37 3.55 -10.78
C TRP A 113 -2.98 2.69 -11.98
N SER A 114 -1.75 2.87 -12.45
CA SER A 114 -1.19 2.10 -13.54
C SER A 114 0.33 2.02 -13.44
N CYS A 115 0.93 0.99 -14.01
CA CYS A 115 2.39 0.82 -14.15
C CYS A 115 2.76 0.74 -15.63
N GLY A 116 3.80 1.46 -16.06
CA GLY A 116 4.17 1.59 -17.47
C GLY A 116 5.51 2.31 -17.68
N GLU A 117 5.94 2.42 -18.93
CA GLU A 117 7.18 3.09 -19.31
C GLU A 117 7.05 4.61 -19.10
N ARG A 118 7.57 5.10 -17.98
CA ARG A 118 7.56 6.52 -17.61
C ARG A 118 8.65 6.85 -16.59
N VAL A 119 9.03 8.13 -16.51
CA VAL A 119 9.91 8.64 -15.46
C VAL A 119 9.14 8.69 -14.15
N ALA A 120 9.78 8.34 -13.04
CA ALA A 120 9.20 8.39 -11.71
C ALA A 120 9.21 9.81 -11.13
N ASP A 121 8.13 10.21 -10.46
CA ASP A 121 7.99 11.47 -9.72
C ASP A 121 7.89 11.20 -8.20
N ILE A 122 8.17 12.21 -7.37
CA ILE A 122 7.92 12.16 -5.92
C ILE A 122 6.44 11.99 -5.58
N TYR A 123 5.53 12.51 -6.40
CA TYR A 123 4.08 12.36 -6.15
C TYR A 123 3.58 10.94 -6.44
N ASP A 124 4.40 10.08 -7.04
CA ASP A 124 4.14 8.64 -7.24
C ASP A 124 4.46 7.80 -5.99
N GLN A 125 5.17 8.36 -5.02
CA GLN A 125 5.62 7.64 -3.84
C GLN A 125 4.43 7.17 -2.99
N LEU A 126 4.29 5.86 -2.87
CA LEU A 126 3.58 5.26 -1.74
C LEU A 126 4.54 5.09 -0.55
N TYR A 127 4.00 5.11 0.66
CA TYR A 127 4.73 4.87 1.91
C TYR A 127 3.87 4.05 2.89
N THR A 128 4.43 3.67 4.03
CA THR A 128 3.68 3.02 5.13
C THR A 128 3.85 3.84 6.41
N ILE A 129 2.88 3.78 7.31
CA ILE A 129 2.91 4.49 8.60
C ILE A 129 3.31 3.52 9.71
N ASN A 130 4.32 3.90 10.50
CA ASN A 130 4.68 3.17 11.72
C ASN A 130 3.54 3.24 12.74
N GLY A 131 3.05 2.10 13.19
CA GLY A 131 1.87 2.02 14.06
C GLY A 131 0.82 1.00 13.59
N PHE A 132 0.81 0.69 12.29
CA PHE A 132 -0.14 -0.27 11.73
C PHE A 132 0.25 -1.72 11.99
N SER A 133 -0.76 -2.60 12.15
CA SER A 133 -0.56 -4.04 12.33
C SER A 133 -0.02 -4.77 11.10
N TYR A 134 -0.07 -4.12 9.92
CA TYR A 134 0.38 -4.62 8.62
C TYR A 134 0.92 -3.45 7.76
N VAL A 135 1.62 -3.77 6.67
CA VAL A 135 2.17 -2.77 5.73
C VAL A 135 1.07 -2.15 4.87
N PHE A 136 0.24 -1.27 5.43
CA PHE A 136 -0.72 -0.53 4.62
C PHE A 136 -0.04 0.60 3.86
N LEU A 137 -0.28 0.66 2.56
CA LEU A 137 0.30 1.65 1.66
C LEU A 137 -0.58 2.90 1.64
N CYS A 138 0.04 4.04 1.91
CA CYS A 138 -0.55 5.36 1.94
C CYS A 138 0.09 6.26 0.87
N PHE A 139 -0.61 7.33 0.49
CA PHE A 139 -0.16 8.35 -0.46
C PHE A 139 -0.46 9.75 0.09
N GLY A 140 0.22 10.75 -0.47
CA GLY A 140 0.02 12.16 -0.10
C GLY A 140 0.16 12.40 1.41
N ASP A 141 -0.72 13.23 1.98
CA ASP A 141 -0.74 13.51 3.41
C ASP A 141 -1.70 12.56 4.13
N VAL A 142 -1.13 11.52 4.76
CA VAL A 142 -1.75 10.45 5.58
C VAL A 142 -2.95 9.67 4.99
N ALA A 143 -3.17 9.68 3.67
CA ALA A 143 -4.28 8.96 3.04
C ALA A 143 -3.92 7.49 2.72
N CYS A 144 -4.53 6.54 3.44
CA CYS A 144 -4.26 5.09 3.31
C CYS A 144 -5.40 4.28 2.68
N PHE A 145 -6.38 4.96 2.07
CA PHE A 145 -7.57 4.35 1.49
C PHE A 145 -7.68 4.61 -0.01
N TYR A 146 -8.33 3.69 -0.70
CA TYR A 146 -8.46 3.67 -2.15
C TYR A 146 -9.91 3.41 -2.55
N ASP A 147 -10.24 3.74 -3.78
CA ASP A 147 -11.59 3.71 -4.33
C ASP A 147 -11.61 2.79 -5.56
N ALA A 148 -12.60 1.89 -5.63
CA ALA A 148 -12.98 1.16 -6.84
C ALA A 148 -14.48 0.91 -6.85
N LYS A 149 -15.06 0.68 -8.05
CA LYS A 149 -16.52 0.47 -8.19
C LYS A 149 -17.04 -0.72 -7.39
N HIS A 150 -16.35 -1.85 -7.43
CA HIS A 150 -16.66 -3.04 -6.64
C HIS A 150 -15.44 -3.96 -6.57
N THR A 151 -15.60 -5.13 -5.96
CA THR A 151 -14.61 -6.20 -6.04
C THR A 151 -14.64 -6.84 -7.44
N PRO A 152 -13.50 -7.07 -8.10
CA PRO A 152 -13.46 -7.69 -9.42
C PRO A 152 -13.91 -9.16 -9.35
N ASN A 153 -14.65 -9.57 -10.37
CA ASN A 153 -14.92 -10.98 -10.63
C ASN A 153 -13.66 -11.69 -11.17
N PRO A 154 -13.60 -13.04 -11.20
CA PRO A 154 -12.39 -13.75 -11.66
C PRO A 154 -11.95 -13.43 -13.10
N HIS A 155 -12.89 -12.99 -13.95
CA HIS A 155 -12.66 -12.67 -15.37
C HIS A 155 -12.47 -11.17 -15.61
N GLU A 156 -12.35 -10.37 -14.55
CA GLU A 156 -12.47 -8.92 -14.58
C GLU A 156 -11.19 -8.23 -14.11
N ILE A 157 -10.92 -7.07 -14.69
CA ILE A 157 -9.81 -6.18 -14.36
C ILE A 157 -10.42 -4.81 -14.11
N LEU A 158 -10.22 -4.24 -12.93
CA LEU A 158 -10.81 -2.95 -12.55
C LEU A 158 -9.74 -1.87 -12.36
N PRO A 159 -10.07 -0.60 -12.65
CA PRO A 159 -9.29 0.54 -12.19
C PRO A 159 -9.32 0.65 -10.65
N LEU A 160 -8.28 1.25 -10.09
CA LEU A 160 -8.19 1.66 -8.69
C LEU A 160 -7.83 3.14 -8.64
N TRP A 161 -8.50 3.93 -7.80
CA TRP A 161 -8.26 5.35 -7.62
C TRP A 161 -7.86 5.71 -6.19
N GLN A 162 -7.33 6.92 -6.02
CA GLN A 162 -7.17 7.52 -4.70
C GLN A 162 -8.54 7.78 -4.07
N TYR A 163 -8.72 7.42 -2.80
CA TYR A 163 -9.92 7.82 -2.06
C TYR A 163 -9.90 9.33 -1.81
N ARG A 164 -10.98 10.02 -2.19
CA ARG A 164 -11.21 11.45 -1.94
C ARG A 164 -12.51 11.64 -1.17
N TRP A 165 -12.50 12.57 -0.22
CA TRP A 165 -13.66 12.96 0.56
C TRP A 165 -13.60 14.46 0.91
N GLY A 166 -14.73 15.00 1.35
CA GLY A 166 -14.87 16.41 1.76
C GLY A 166 -16.34 16.75 2.03
N SER A 167 -16.66 18.02 2.26
CA SER A 167 -18.00 18.46 2.69
C SER A 167 -19.17 18.02 1.79
N GLN A 168 -18.94 17.82 0.49
CA GLN A 168 -19.97 17.35 -0.47
C GLN A 168 -19.99 15.83 -0.68
N GLN A 169 -19.01 15.11 -0.13
CA GLN A 169 -18.88 13.66 -0.18
C GLN A 169 -18.07 13.21 1.05
N MET A 170 -18.74 13.06 2.20
CA MET A 170 -18.11 12.80 3.50
C MET A 170 -17.64 11.34 3.71
N GLY A 171 -17.62 10.53 2.65
CA GLY A 171 -17.33 9.11 2.68
C GLY A 171 -16.95 8.58 1.29
N ILE A 172 -16.96 7.26 1.12
CA ILE A 172 -16.76 6.62 -0.18
C ILE A 172 -17.71 7.16 -1.25
N THR A 173 -17.22 7.23 -2.49
CA THR A 173 -17.99 7.59 -3.68
C THR A 173 -19.28 6.75 -3.74
N PRO A 174 -20.47 7.35 -3.91
CA PRO A 174 -21.73 6.61 -3.87
C PRO A 174 -21.76 5.43 -4.87
N GLY A 175 -22.02 4.23 -4.38
CA GLY A 175 -22.01 3.00 -5.17
C GLY A 175 -20.64 2.34 -5.35
N HIS A 176 -19.56 2.93 -4.86
CA HIS A 176 -18.20 2.36 -4.87
C HIS A 176 -17.88 1.67 -3.53
N ILE A 177 -16.70 1.04 -3.45
CA ILE A 177 -16.16 0.41 -2.23
C ILE A 177 -14.84 1.04 -1.79
N GLN A 178 -14.69 1.19 -0.47
CA GLN A 178 -13.46 1.64 0.15
C GLN A 178 -12.50 0.45 0.34
N LEU A 179 -11.24 0.67 -0.04
CA LEU A 179 -10.20 -0.33 -0.10
C LEU A 179 -8.94 0.12 0.64
N GLN A 180 -8.13 -0.84 1.06
CA GLN A 180 -6.76 -0.61 1.56
C GLN A 180 -5.78 -1.46 0.75
N LEU A 181 -4.62 -0.90 0.42
CA LEU A 181 -3.52 -1.63 -0.19
C LEU A 181 -2.58 -2.15 0.90
N MET A 182 -2.26 -3.44 0.88
CA MET A 182 -1.36 -4.08 1.83
C MET A 182 -0.16 -4.68 1.08
N TRP A 183 1.04 -4.25 1.43
CA TRP A 183 2.27 -4.83 0.91
C TRP A 183 2.62 -6.13 1.61
N LYS A 184 2.99 -7.14 0.82
CA LYS A 184 3.58 -8.39 1.29
C LYS A 184 4.92 -8.57 0.59
N LYS A 185 6.02 -8.31 1.32
CA LYS A 185 7.38 -8.58 0.85
C LYS A 185 7.54 -10.07 0.53
N ILE A 186 8.19 -10.37 -0.60
CA ILE A 186 8.49 -11.74 -1.06
C ILE A 186 9.98 -11.98 -1.27
N GLY A 187 10.80 -10.93 -1.23
CA GLY A 187 12.26 -11.02 -1.32
C GLY A 187 12.94 -9.66 -1.29
N GLU A 188 14.26 -9.66 -1.35
CA GLU A 188 15.07 -8.45 -1.57
C GLU A 188 15.11 -8.09 -3.06
N LEU A 189 15.58 -6.88 -3.37
CA LEU A 189 15.98 -6.54 -4.73
C LEU A 189 17.21 -7.38 -5.14
N PRO A 190 17.37 -7.72 -6.43
CA PRO A 190 18.56 -8.41 -6.90
C PRO A 190 19.79 -7.55 -6.63
N GLY A 191 20.72 -8.08 -5.82
CA GLY A 191 21.90 -7.34 -5.36
C GLY A 191 22.72 -6.78 -6.52
N ARG A 192 23.06 -5.48 -6.41
CA ARG A 192 23.68 -4.63 -7.45
C ARG A 192 25.02 -5.18 -7.95
N SER A 193 24.96 -6.15 -8.87
CA SER A 193 26.09 -6.78 -9.53
C SER A 193 25.93 -6.61 -11.04
N GLU A 194 26.97 -6.03 -11.67
CA GLU A 194 27.12 -5.84 -13.12
C GLU A 194 26.08 -4.95 -13.84
N VAL A 195 25.56 -3.91 -13.16
CA VAL A 195 25.13 -2.71 -13.90
C VAL A 195 26.38 -1.88 -14.23
N SER A 196 26.91 -2.06 -15.44
CA SER A 196 27.92 -1.17 -16.04
C SER A 196 27.50 0.29 -15.86
N GLU A 197 28.46 1.20 -15.63
CA GLU A 197 28.22 2.62 -15.32
C GLU A 197 27.12 3.30 -16.18
N PHE A 198 25.87 3.15 -15.76
CA PHE A 198 24.85 4.13 -16.06
C PHE A 198 25.28 5.37 -15.30
N LEU A 199 25.80 6.34 -16.04
CA LEU A 199 25.96 7.73 -15.62
C LEU A 199 24.57 8.36 -15.41
N GLY A 200 23.82 7.82 -14.45
CA GLY A 200 22.71 8.53 -13.83
C GLY A 200 23.24 9.87 -13.31
N PRO A 201 22.42 10.93 -13.36
CA PRO A 201 22.88 12.26 -12.99
C PRO A 201 23.32 12.24 -11.52
N ARG A 202 24.64 12.29 -11.28
CA ARG A 202 25.18 12.54 -9.94
C ARG A 202 24.64 13.89 -9.50
N VAL A 203 23.63 13.89 -8.64
CA VAL A 203 23.04 15.10 -8.07
C VAL A 203 24.12 15.76 -7.22
N GLN A 204 24.86 16.69 -7.82
CA GLN A 204 25.73 17.59 -7.08
C GLN A 204 24.81 18.50 -6.27
N VAL A 205 24.67 18.19 -4.97
CA VAL A 205 23.97 19.06 -4.02
C VAL A 205 24.77 20.35 -3.88
N LYS A 206 24.41 21.33 -4.71
CA LYS A 206 24.89 22.71 -4.61
C LYS A 206 23.95 23.49 -3.69
N GLU A 207 24.48 24.53 -3.06
CA GLU A 207 23.70 25.40 -2.19
C GLU A 207 22.48 25.96 -2.98
N GLY A 208 21.27 25.71 -2.48
CA GLY A 208 20.01 25.92 -3.22
C GLY A 208 19.32 24.66 -3.78
N SER A 209 19.88 23.45 -3.61
CA SER A 209 19.28 22.19 -4.11
C SER A 209 18.02 21.70 -3.35
N GLN A 210 17.50 22.47 -2.39
CA GLN A 210 16.16 22.23 -1.88
C GLN A 210 15.14 22.67 -2.93
N MET A 211 14.69 21.74 -3.76
CA MET A 211 13.41 21.94 -4.46
C MET A 211 12.34 22.03 -3.38
N PRO A 212 11.65 23.17 -3.20
CA PRO A 212 10.55 23.24 -2.26
C PRO A 212 9.48 22.25 -2.74
N LEU A 213 8.93 21.46 -1.82
CA LEU A 213 7.74 20.64 -2.08
C LEU A 213 6.58 21.59 -2.41
N MET A 214 6.42 21.93 -3.68
CA MET A 214 5.29 22.71 -4.13
C MET A 214 4.06 21.84 -3.89
N GLY A 215 3.10 22.35 -3.10
CA GLY A 215 1.86 21.63 -2.83
C GLY A 215 1.22 21.21 -4.16
N LYS A 216 0.88 19.93 -4.29
CA LYS A 216 0.32 19.36 -5.52
C LYS A 216 -0.83 20.24 -5.99
N LYS A 217 -0.69 20.88 -7.15
CA LYS A 217 -1.78 21.69 -7.72
C LYS A 217 -2.97 20.76 -7.96
N ALA A 218 -4.11 21.08 -7.35
CA ALA A 218 -5.36 20.39 -7.66
C ALA A 218 -5.63 20.53 -9.17
N ARG A 219 -5.88 19.41 -9.85
CA ARG A 219 -6.35 19.40 -11.24
C ARG A 219 -7.82 19.86 -11.23
N VAL A 220 -8.03 21.16 -11.47
CA VAL A 220 -9.35 21.85 -11.52
C VAL A 220 -10.19 21.31 -12.67
#